data_AF-A0A915K3M2-F1
#
_entry.id   AF-A0A915K3M2-F1
#
_cell.length_a   1.000
_cell.length_b   1.000
_cell.length_c   1.000
_cell.angle_alpha   90.00
_cell.angle_beta   90.00
_cell.angle_gamma   90.00
#
_symmetry.space_group_name_H-M   'P 1'
#
loop_
_entity.id
_entity.type
_entity.pdbx_description
1 polymer ?
#
loop_
_entity_poly.entity_id
_entity_poly.type
_entity_poly.pdbx_seq_one_letter_code
_entity_poly.pdbx_strand_id
1 'polypeptide(L)'
;MVSWEEIKKLAADLHRVQLGDSAKRLSDRNCIEVIANLIERHLINVVFSLDGKEYVTRDYLKTQIINETLANGGRIALFDLQQILNVDYQTIEIEAKQIADNNRSHYSLCLGQLISRDYFEKICSEVNEKLEECGRLTLSDITKCYDLPMDALIAEITQQLGRKIKATLDTMDNGVLYTQDYMELQASIIRGALSAVTK
;
A
#
# COMPACT_ATOMS: atom_id res chain seq x y z
N MET A 1 -6.03 46.56 25.07
CA MET A 1 -7.44 46.28 25.39
C MET A 1 -8.22 46.68 24.14
N VAL A 2 -8.70 45.72 23.35
CA VAL A 2 -9.35 46.00 22.05
C VAL A 2 -10.53 46.94 22.29
N SER A 3 -10.57 48.06 21.56
CA SER A 3 -11.59 49.08 21.78
C SER A 3 -12.96 48.54 21.36
N TRP A 4 -13.99 48.82 22.15
CA TRP A 4 -15.38 48.43 21.84
C TRP A 4 -15.86 48.93 20.46
N GLU A 5 -15.26 50.02 19.97
CA GLU A 5 -15.49 50.54 18.63
C GLU A 5 -14.90 49.68 17.52
N GLU A 6 -13.75 49.05 17.75
CA GLU A 6 -13.15 48.12 16.80
C GLU A 6 -14.01 46.87 16.64
N ILE A 7 -14.56 46.35 17.74
CA ILE A 7 -15.47 45.20 17.73
C ILE A 7 -16.75 45.53 16.96
N LYS A 8 -17.34 46.71 17.19
CA LYS A 8 -18.53 47.16 16.45
C LYS A 8 -18.25 47.36 14.96
N LYS A 9 -17.08 47.88 14.62
CA LYS A 9 -16.67 48.07 13.22
C LYS A 9 -16.47 46.74 12.51
N LEU A 10 -15.80 45.77 13.15
CA LEU A 10 -15.67 44.41 12.61
C LEU A 10 -17.03 43.73 12.45
N ALA A 11 -17.95 43.89 13.42
CA ALA A 11 -19.29 43.31 13.33
C ALA A 11 -20.10 43.92 12.17
N ALA A 12 -20.01 45.23 11.97
CA ALA A 12 -20.64 45.91 10.85
C ALA A 12 -20.04 45.48 9.50
N ASP A 13 -18.72 45.31 9.42
CA ASP A 13 -18.05 44.81 8.22
C ASP A 13 -18.41 43.35 7.92
N LEU A 14 -18.48 42.47 8.93
CA LEU A 14 -18.95 41.10 8.78
C LEU A 14 -20.39 41.07 8.25
N HIS A 15 -21.27 41.89 8.82
CA HIS A 15 -22.67 41.95 8.42
C HIS A 15 -22.83 42.47 6.98
N ARG A 16 -22.04 43.47 6.60
CA ARG A 16 -21.97 43.98 5.23
C ARG A 16 -21.47 42.92 4.24
N VAL A 17 -20.47 42.12 4.62
CA VAL A 17 -19.96 41.02 3.79
C VAL A 17 -20.98 39.89 3.67
N GLN A 18 -21.75 39.60 4.73
CA GLN A 18 -22.82 38.60 4.72
C GLN A 18 -24.05 39.02 3.89
N LEU A 19 -24.38 40.32 3.91
CA LEU A 19 -25.45 40.92 3.09
C LEU A 19 -25.00 41.21 1.65
N GLY A 20 -23.69 41.17 1.39
CA GLY A 20 -23.12 41.18 0.06
C GLY A 20 -23.54 39.91 -0.65
N ASP A 21 -24.54 40.04 -1.54
CA ASP A 21 -25.08 38.94 -2.32
C ASP A 21 -23.92 38.27 -3.07
N SER A 22 -23.55 37.06 -2.66
CA SER A 22 -22.45 36.33 -3.27
C SER A 22 -22.87 35.98 -4.69
N ALA A 23 -22.41 36.77 -5.66
CA ALA A 23 -22.75 36.64 -7.06
C ALA A 23 -22.53 35.19 -7.51
N LYS A 24 -23.64 34.50 -7.82
CA LYS A 24 -23.73 33.16 -8.39
C LYS A 24 -23.28 32.01 -7.47
N ARG A 25 -24.07 31.72 -6.44
CA ARG A 25 -24.14 30.35 -5.91
C ARG A 25 -24.75 29.45 -6.98
N LEU A 26 -24.00 28.48 -7.49
CA LEU A 26 -24.61 27.37 -8.21
C LEU A 26 -25.46 26.60 -7.21
N SER A 27 -26.74 26.43 -7.51
CA SER A 27 -27.59 25.48 -6.79
C SER A 27 -27.11 24.06 -7.10
N ASP A 28 -27.35 23.13 -6.18
CA ASP A 28 -26.97 21.72 -6.37
C ASP A 28 -27.55 21.14 -7.67
N ARG A 29 -28.77 21.56 -8.03
CA ARG A 29 -29.42 21.18 -9.29
C ARG A 29 -28.65 21.66 -10.51
N ASN A 30 -28.15 22.89 -10.49
CA ASN A 30 -27.35 23.44 -11.60
C ASN A 30 -25.99 22.73 -11.68
N CYS A 31 -25.37 22.36 -10.54
CA CYS A 31 -24.15 21.56 -10.53
C CYS A 31 -24.35 20.18 -11.17
N ILE A 32 -25.45 19.49 -10.83
CA ILE A 32 -25.79 18.17 -11.40
C ILE A 32 -25.99 18.29 -12.91
N GLU A 33 -26.70 19.32 -13.38
CA GLU A 33 -26.94 19.54 -14.81
C GLU A 33 -25.65 19.84 -15.58
N VAL A 34 -24.74 20.64 -15.00
CA VAL A 34 -23.42 20.90 -15.60
C VAL A 34 -22.59 19.63 -15.67
N ILE A 35 -22.55 18.82 -14.60
CA ILE A 35 -21.82 17.54 -14.59
C ILE A 35 -22.42 16.57 -15.62
N ALA A 36 -23.75 16.44 -15.67
CA ALA A 36 -24.44 15.61 -16.66
C ALA A 36 -24.09 16.02 -18.10
N ASN A 37 -24.12 17.33 -18.40
CA ASN A 37 -23.70 17.86 -19.70
C ASN A 37 -22.22 17.55 -20.03
N LEU A 38 -21.33 17.56 -19.04
CA LEU A 38 -19.92 17.24 -19.22
C LEU A 38 -19.70 15.73 -19.48
N ILE A 39 -20.50 14.88 -18.85
CA ILE A 39 -20.51 13.42 -19.07
C ILE A 39 -21.05 13.10 -20.47
N GLU A 40 -22.16 13.70 -20.88
CA GLU A 40 -22.75 13.51 -22.22
C GLU A 40 -21.79 13.90 -23.35
N ARG A 41 -20.98 14.94 -23.12
CA ARG A 41 -19.96 15.39 -24.07
C ARG A 41 -18.66 14.57 -23.99
N HIS A 42 -18.60 13.54 -23.14
CA HIS A 42 -17.42 12.70 -22.87
C HIS A 42 -16.17 13.50 -22.49
N LEU A 43 -16.35 14.66 -21.84
CA LEU A 43 -15.24 15.50 -21.39
C LEU A 43 -14.67 15.02 -20.06
N ILE A 44 -15.46 14.29 -19.26
CA ILE A 44 -15.06 13.78 -17.94
C ILE A 44 -15.52 12.34 -17.76
N ASN A 45 -14.59 11.47 -17.33
CA ASN A 45 -14.88 10.11 -16.92
C ASN A 45 -15.01 10.03 -15.39
N VAL A 46 -16.26 10.01 -14.92
CA VAL A 46 -16.60 9.87 -13.50
C VAL A 46 -17.16 8.49 -13.19
N VAL A 47 -16.89 8.04 -11.98
CA VAL A 47 -17.40 6.83 -11.35
C VAL A 47 -18.38 7.26 -10.27
N PHE A 48 -19.48 6.53 -10.14
CA PHE A 48 -20.47 6.75 -9.09
C PHE A 48 -20.05 6.01 -7.82
N SER A 49 -20.21 6.67 -6.68
CA SER A 49 -20.21 5.97 -5.39
C SER A 49 -21.41 5.00 -5.30
N LEU A 50 -21.31 3.96 -4.47
CA LEU A 50 -22.38 2.99 -4.24
C LEU A 50 -23.71 3.64 -3.83
N ASP A 51 -23.64 4.78 -3.12
CA ASP A 51 -24.81 5.56 -2.72
C ASP A 51 -25.36 6.47 -3.82
N GLY A 52 -24.66 6.60 -4.96
CA GLY A 52 -25.02 7.45 -6.09
C GLY A 52 -24.96 8.96 -5.83
N LYS A 53 -24.47 9.37 -4.65
CA LYS A 53 -24.44 10.78 -4.21
C LYS A 53 -23.17 11.52 -4.61
N GLU A 54 -22.08 10.79 -4.85
CA GLU A 54 -20.76 11.35 -5.11
C GLU A 54 -20.24 10.96 -6.48
N TYR A 55 -19.59 11.93 -7.13
CA TYR A 55 -18.90 11.75 -8.40
C TYR A 55 -17.40 11.73 -8.15
N VAL A 56 -16.75 10.64 -8.55
CA VAL A 56 -15.31 10.49 -8.39
C VAL A 56 -14.65 10.33 -9.75
N THR A 57 -13.69 11.18 -10.09
CA THR A 57 -12.89 11.02 -11.31
C THR A 57 -11.93 9.84 -11.15
N ARG A 58 -11.67 9.10 -12.23
CA ARG A 58 -10.76 7.94 -12.21
C ARG A 58 -9.35 8.27 -11.71
N ASP A 59 -8.80 9.42 -12.10
CA ASP A 59 -7.46 9.84 -11.65
C ASP A 59 -7.41 10.13 -10.15
N TYR A 60 -8.50 10.71 -9.62
CA TYR A 60 -8.64 10.90 -8.18
C TYR A 60 -8.76 9.55 -7.47
N LEU A 61 -9.56 8.63 -8.01
CA LEU A 61 -9.70 7.29 -7.47
C LEU A 61 -8.37 6.54 -7.41
N LYS A 62 -7.55 6.62 -8.46
CA LYS A 62 -6.19 6.04 -8.46
C LYS A 62 -5.31 6.60 -7.34
N THR A 63 -5.35 7.91 -7.17
CA THR A 63 -4.57 8.60 -6.14
C THR A 63 -5.03 8.18 -4.74
N GLN A 64 -6.34 8.06 -4.54
CA GLN A 64 -6.89 7.60 -3.27
C GLN A 64 -6.54 6.13 -2.98
N ILE A 65 -6.64 5.23 -3.96
CA ILE A 65 -6.21 3.83 -3.81
C ILE A 65 -4.75 3.74 -3.35
N ILE A 66 -3.87 4.55 -3.95
CA ILE A 66 -2.45 4.60 -3.56
C ILE A 66 -2.30 5.13 -2.12
N ASN A 67 -2.95 6.23 -1.78
CA ASN A 67 -2.87 6.82 -0.46
C ASN A 67 -3.37 5.86 0.64
N GLU A 68 -4.50 5.20 0.41
CA GLU A 68 -5.05 4.21 1.35
C GLU A 68 -4.15 2.99 1.48
N THR A 69 -3.53 2.54 0.38
CA THR A 69 -2.54 1.45 0.43
C THR A 69 -1.34 1.84 1.29
N LEU A 70 -0.83 3.06 1.15
CA LEU A 70 0.29 3.55 1.95
C LEU A 70 -0.11 3.76 3.43
N ALA A 71 -1.33 4.27 3.68
CA ALA A 71 -1.88 4.46 5.02
C ALA A 71 -2.01 3.14 5.79
N ASN A 72 -2.42 2.07 5.12
CA ASN A 72 -2.54 0.73 5.70
C ASN A 72 -1.22 -0.07 5.73
N GLY A 73 -0.07 0.62 5.69
CA GLY A 73 1.24 -0.01 5.82
C GLY A 73 1.69 -0.79 4.58
N GLY A 74 1.14 -0.46 3.41
CA GLY A 74 1.56 -0.98 2.12
C GLY A 74 0.85 -2.26 1.66
N ARG A 75 -0.14 -2.77 2.39
CA ARG A 75 -0.97 -3.92 1.96
C ARG A 75 -2.43 -3.65 2.28
N ILE A 76 -3.30 -3.82 1.30
CA ILE A 76 -4.74 -3.67 1.48
C ILE A 76 -5.54 -4.62 0.57
N ALA A 77 -6.64 -5.18 1.08
CA ALA A 77 -7.55 -5.95 0.25
C ALA A 77 -8.45 -5.01 -0.57
N LEU A 78 -8.78 -5.41 -1.81
CA LEU A 78 -9.67 -4.61 -2.66
C LEU A 78 -11.07 -4.46 -2.05
N PHE A 79 -11.51 -5.42 -1.24
CA PHE A 79 -12.77 -5.35 -0.51
C PHE A 79 -12.75 -4.25 0.57
N ASP A 80 -11.64 -4.08 1.28
CA ASP A 80 -11.51 -3.01 2.29
C ASP A 80 -11.46 -1.64 1.61
N LEU A 81 -10.75 -1.54 0.46
CA LEU A 81 -10.77 -0.35 -0.38
C LEU A 81 -12.18 0.02 -0.85
N GLN A 82 -13.01 -0.98 -1.15
CA GLN A 82 -14.42 -0.77 -1.52
C GLN A 82 -15.21 -0.08 -0.42
N GLN A 83 -15.02 -0.50 0.82
CA GLN A 83 -15.71 0.07 1.98
C GLN A 83 -15.22 1.48 2.30
N ILE A 84 -13.90 1.71 2.23
CA ILE A 84 -13.29 3.00 2.56
C ILE A 84 -13.62 4.05 1.50
N LEU A 85 -13.52 3.69 0.22
CA LEU A 85 -13.74 4.61 -0.90
C LEU A 85 -15.21 4.69 -1.32
N ASN A 86 -16.06 3.79 -0.83
CA ASN A 86 -17.48 3.69 -1.18
C ASN A 86 -17.74 3.63 -2.70
N VAL A 87 -16.87 2.94 -3.44
CA VAL A 87 -16.95 2.75 -4.90
C VAL A 87 -17.19 1.27 -5.20
N ASP A 88 -17.78 0.96 -6.35
CA ASP A 88 -17.99 -0.43 -6.79
C ASP A 88 -16.69 -1.24 -6.93
N TYR A 89 -16.75 -2.52 -6.54
CA TYR A 89 -15.62 -3.45 -6.56
C TYR A 89 -15.01 -3.60 -7.96
N GLN A 90 -15.84 -3.72 -9.01
CA GLN A 90 -15.33 -3.93 -10.37
C GLN A 90 -14.50 -2.73 -10.83
N THR A 91 -14.94 -1.52 -10.47
CA THR A 91 -14.20 -0.31 -10.81
C THR A 91 -12.88 -0.24 -10.06
N ILE A 92 -12.87 -0.53 -8.76
CA ILE A 92 -11.64 -0.59 -7.96
C ILE A 92 -10.69 -1.65 -8.51
N GLU A 93 -11.19 -2.82 -8.89
CA GLU A 93 -10.37 -3.90 -9.44
C GLU A 93 -9.70 -3.49 -10.77
N ILE A 94 -10.43 -2.82 -11.66
CA ILE A 94 -9.88 -2.31 -12.92
C ILE A 94 -8.80 -1.26 -12.64
N GLU A 95 -9.08 -0.30 -11.76
CA GLU A 95 -8.13 0.77 -11.44
C GLU A 95 -6.88 0.24 -10.71
N ALA A 96 -7.05 -0.72 -9.79
CA ALA A 96 -5.93 -1.39 -9.11
C ALA A 96 -5.05 -2.18 -10.09
N LYS A 97 -5.65 -2.88 -11.06
CA LYS A 97 -4.90 -3.54 -12.15
C LYS A 97 -4.13 -2.52 -12.98
N GLN A 98 -4.74 -1.39 -13.34
CA GLN A 98 -4.04 -0.32 -14.04
C GLN A 98 -2.88 0.27 -13.24
N ILE A 99 -3.03 0.44 -11.92
CA ILE A 99 -1.95 0.90 -11.05
C ILE A 99 -0.80 -0.10 -11.05
N ALA A 100 -1.10 -1.39 -10.90
CA ALA A 100 -0.10 -2.45 -10.94
C ALA A 100 0.60 -2.54 -12.31
N ASP A 101 -0.12 -2.36 -13.42
CA ASP A 101 0.46 -2.39 -14.76
C ASP A 101 1.32 -1.17 -15.08
N ASN A 102 0.87 0.03 -14.68
CA ASN A 102 1.62 1.27 -14.91
C ASN A 102 2.87 1.34 -14.02
N ASN A 103 2.80 0.77 -12.82
CA ASN A 103 3.84 0.85 -11.80
C ASN A 103 4.28 -0.54 -11.31
N ARG A 104 4.57 -1.47 -12.24
CA ARG A 104 4.96 -2.87 -11.91
C ARG A 104 6.11 -3.00 -10.91
N SER A 105 6.99 -2.01 -10.83
CA SER A 105 8.13 -2.00 -9.91
C SER A 105 7.77 -1.58 -8.48
N HIS A 106 6.60 -0.97 -8.27
CA HIS A 106 6.18 -0.41 -6.98
C HIS A 106 4.93 -1.07 -6.42
N TYR A 107 4.03 -1.57 -7.26
CA TYR A 107 2.78 -2.20 -6.83
C TYR A 107 2.58 -3.54 -7.51
N SER A 108 2.22 -4.54 -6.70
CA SER A 108 1.87 -5.88 -7.14
C SER A 108 0.45 -6.22 -6.70
N LEU A 109 -0.33 -6.83 -7.59
CA LEU A 109 -1.67 -7.30 -7.30
C LEU A 109 -1.64 -8.82 -7.10
N CYS A 110 -2.02 -9.31 -5.92
CA CYS A 110 -2.04 -10.72 -5.59
C CYS A 110 -3.39 -11.10 -4.95
N LEU A 111 -4.14 -12.03 -5.55
CA LEU A 111 -5.40 -12.57 -5.01
C LEU A 111 -6.41 -11.50 -4.53
N GLY A 112 -6.54 -10.37 -5.25
CA GLY A 112 -7.43 -9.28 -4.83
C GLY A 112 -6.88 -8.45 -3.66
N GLN A 113 -5.56 -8.45 -3.48
CA GLN A 113 -4.84 -7.56 -2.56
C GLN A 113 -3.83 -6.73 -3.34
N LEU A 114 -3.79 -5.44 -3.06
CA LEU A 114 -2.77 -4.54 -3.58
C LEU A 114 -1.64 -4.44 -2.56
N ILE A 115 -0.42 -4.71 -3.02
CA ILE A 115 0.78 -4.76 -2.18
C ILE A 115 1.81 -3.79 -2.76
N SER A 116 2.26 -2.86 -1.94
CA SER A 116 3.35 -1.95 -2.23
C SER A 116 4.70 -2.66 -2.03
N ARG A 117 5.70 -2.24 -2.80
CA ARG A 117 7.09 -2.64 -2.61
C ARG A 117 7.58 -2.37 -1.19
N ASP A 118 7.19 -1.25 -0.57
CA ASP A 118 7.63 -0.91 0.78
C ASP A 118 7.24 -1.98 1.82
N TYR A 119 6.10 -2.64 1.60
CA TYR A 119 5.66 -3.76 2.42
C TYR A 119 6.59 -4.98 2.25
N PHE A 120 6.97 -5.30 1.01
CA PHE A 120 7.97 -6.35 0.76
C PHE A 120 9.34 -6.01 1.34
N GLU A 121 9.76 -4.74 1.30
CA GLU A 121 11.02 -4.31 1.92
C GLU A 121 10.98 -4.49 3.44
N LYS A 122 9.85 -4.18 4.07
CA LYS A 122 9.64 -4.43 5.51
C LYS A 122 9.71 -5.92 5.83
N ILE A 123 9.04 -6.78 5.05
CA ILE A 123 9.13 -8.23 5.22
C ILE A 123 10.59 -8.70 5.09
N CYS A 124 11.33 -8.22 4.11
CA CYS A 124 12.74 -8.60 3.93
C CYS A 124 13.59 -8.20 5.15
N SER A 125 13.34 -7.04 5.75
CA SER A 125 14.02 -6.61 6.98
C SER A 125 13.71 -7.54 8.15
N GLU A 126 12.42 -7.82 8.39
CA GLU A 126 11.98 -8.70 9.47
C GLU A 126 12.50 -10.14 9.30
N VAL A 127 12.58 -10.62 8.06
CA VAL A 127 13.18 -11.92 7.72
C VAL A 127 14.67 -11.93 8.03
N ASN A 128 15.39 -10.85 7.71
CA ASN A 128 16.81 -10.75 8.01
C ASN A 128 17.07 -10.72 9.52
N GLU A 129 16.28 -9.99 10.30
CA GLU A 129 16.35 -9.99 11.77
C GLU A 129 16.12 -11.39 12.35
N LYS A 130 15.07 -12.10 11.90
CA LYS A 130 14.82 -13.49 12.31
C LYS A 130 15.95 -14.45 11.94
N LEU A 131 16.59 -14.23 10.79
CA LEU A 131 17.74 -15.01 10.33
C LEU A 131 18.99 -14.74 11.17
N GLU A 132 19.20 -13.51 11.62
CA GLU A 132 20.29 -13.16 12.54
C GLU A 132 20.10 -13.81 13.92
N GLU A 133 18.85 -13.90 14.41
CA GLU A 133 18.54 -14.55 15.69
C GLU A 133 18.62 -16.09 15.64
N CYS A 134 18.03 -16.72 14.61
CA CYS A 134 17.90 -18.17 14.54
C CYS A 134 19.03 -18.86 13.76
N GLY A 135 19.75 -18.14 12.89
CA GLY A 135 20.78 -18.67 11.98
C GLY A 135 20.25 -19.54 10.82
N ARG A 136 19.03 -20.07 10.93
CA ARG A 136 18.31 -20.85 9.90
C ARG A 136 16.83 -20.45 9.87
N LEU A 137 16.24 -20.41 8.68
CA LEU A 137 14.81 -20.14 8.51
C LEU A 137 14.27 -20.85 7.27
N THR A 138 13.14 -21.54 7.38
CA THR A 138 12.51 -22.24 6.24
C THR A 138 11.52 -21.31 5.54
N LEU A 139 11.47 -21.33 4.20
CA LEU A 139 10.51 -20.53 3.41
C LEU A 139 9.05 -20.76 3.85
N SER A 140 8.69 -22.00 4.23
CA SER A 140 7.36 -22.33 4.76
C SER A 140 7.01 -21.59 6.05
N ASP A 141 7.99 -21.32 6.91
CA ASP A 141 7.74 -20.57 8.16
C ASP A 141 7.57 -19.08 7.89
N ILE A 142 8.24 -18.57 6.85
CA ILE A 142 8.04 -17.20 6.37
C ILE A 142 6.62 -17.07 5.79
N THR A 143 6.19 -17.99 4.93
CA THR A 143 4.83 -17.95 4.36
C THR A 143 3.73 -17.98 5.43
N LYS A 144 3.89 -18.79 6.49
CA LYS A 144 2.95 -18.84 7.62
C LYS A 144 2.84 -17.52 8.38
N CYS A 145 3.91 -16.71 8.41
CA CYS A 145 3.92 -15.45 9.13
C CYS A 145 3.21 -14.32 8.38
N TYR A 146 3.17 -14.36 7.05
CA TYR A 146 2.77 -13.21 6.24
C TYR A 146 1.48 -13.39 5.44
N ASP A 147 0.80 -14.55 5.50
CA ASP A 147 -0.47 -14.83 4.79
C ASP A 147 -0.46 -14.35 3.31
N LEU A 148 0.66 -14.57 2.63
CA LEU A 148 0.84 -14.25 1.21
C LEU A 148 1.05 -15.54 0.42
N PRO A 149 0.69 -15.57 -0.88
CA PRO A 149 0.99 -16.70 -1.74
C PRO A 149 2.49 -17.03 -1.71
N MET A 150 2.80 -18.30 -1.49
CA MET A 150 4.16 -18.80 -1.40
C MET A 150 4.97 -18.42 -2.65
N ASP A 151 4.40 -18.56 -3.84
CA ASP A 151 5.09 -18.27 -5.10
C ASP A 151 5.54 -16.81 -5.22
N ALA A 152 4.68 -15.87 -4.83
CA ALA A 152 4.99 -14.43 -4.88
C ALA A 152 6.09 -14.08 -3.87
N LEU A 153 6.00 -14.64 -2.67
CA LEU A 153 6.98 -14.41 -1.61
C LEU A 153 8.34 -15.03 -1.96
N ILE A 154 8.36 -16.25 -2.51
CA ILE A 154 9.60 -16.91 -2.95
C ILE A 154 10.25 -16.12 -4.08
N ALA A 155 9.48 -15.66 -5.07
CA ALA A 155 10.01 -14.86 -6.17
C ALA A 155 10.68 -13.57 -5.66
N GLU A 156 10.01 -12.84 -4.76
CA GLU A 156 10.55 -11.61 -4.19
C GLU A 156 11.77 -11.89 -3.30
N ILE A 157 11.70 -12.87 -2.40
CA ILE A 157 12.83 -13.25 -1.54
C ILE A 157 14.04 -13.65 -2.40
N THR A 158 13.85 -14.50 -3.40
CA THR A 158 14.92 -14.94 -4.32
C THR A 158 15.54 -13.77 -5.07
N GLN A 159 14.75 -12.76 -5.45
CA GLN A 159 15.25 -11.55 -6.08
C GLN A 159 16.07 -10.66 -5.13
N GLN A 160 15.73 -10.67 -3.83
CA GLN A 160 16.41 -9.87 -2.80
C GLN A 160 17.56 -10.62 -2.09
N LEU A 161 17.72 -11.92 -2.34
CA LEU A 161 18.85 -12.72 -1.86
C LEU A 161 20.18 -12.14 -2.39
N GLY A 162 21.13 -11.94 -1.47
CA GLY A 162 22.45 -11.37 -1.78
C GLY A 162 22.47 -9.84 -1.94
N ARG A 163 21.31 -9.17 -2.01
CA ARG A 163 21.23 -7.69 -1.97
C ARG A 163 20.93 -7.20 -0.56
N LYS A 164 19.74 -7.52 -0.06
CA LYS A 164 19.26 -7.10 1.26
C LYS A 164 19.29 -8.25 2.26
N ILE A 165 18.98 -9.46 1.82
CA ILE A 165 18.98 -10.66 2.66
C ILE A 165 20.36 -11.32 2.55
N LYS A 166 21.13 -11.32 3.64
CA LYS A 166 22.45 -11.97 3.73
C LYS A 166 22.33 -13.46 4.04
N ALA A 167 21.56 -14.16 3.22
CA ALA A 167 21.35 -15.59 3.37
C ALA A 167 21.59 -16.35 2.08
N THR A 168 22.08 -17.57 2.22
CA THR A 168 22.19 -18.56 1.16
C THR A 168 20.97 -19.47 1.20
N LEU A 169 20.25 -19.57 0.07
CA LEU A 169 19.19 -20.54 -0.09
C LEU A 169 19.79 -21.89 -0.44
N ASP A 170 19.46 -22.92 0.33
CA ASP A 170 19.75 -24.29 -0.05
C ASP A 170 18.71 -24.76 -1.07
N THR A 171 19.17 -25.02 -2.29
CA THR A 171 18.34 -25.51 -3.40
C THR A 171 18.12 -27.02 -3.34
N MET A 172 18.85 -27.74 -2.48
CA MET A 172 18.77 -29.20 -2.34
C MET A 172 17.83 -29.63 -1.22
N ASP A 173 17.63 -28.80 -0.18
CA ASP A 173 16.82 -29.15 0.99
C ASP A 173 15.76 -28.07 1.29
N ASN A 174 14.51 -28.33 0.88
CA ASN A 174 13.26 -27.66 1.29
C ASN A 174 13.23 -26.12 1.37
N GLY A 175 14.11 -25.43 0.64
CA GLY A 175 14.12 -23.97 0.63
C GLY A 175 14.43 -23.39 2.01
N VAL A 176 15.45 -23.92 2.66
CA VAL A 176 15.96 -23.36 3.92
C VAL A 176 16.97 -22.25 3.61
N LEU A 177 16.79 -21.10 4.25
CA LEU A 177 17.70 -19.98 4.24
C LEU A 177 18.67 -20.12 5.42
N TYR A 178 19.96 -20.02 5.12
CA TYR A 178 21.02 -20.06 6.11
C TYR A 178 21.82 -18.77 6.09
N THR A 179 22.19 -18.28 7.27
CA THR A 179 23.16 -17.18 7.39
C THR A 179 24.58 -17.75 7.24
N GLN A 180 25.47 -17.01 6.57
CA GLN A 180 26.87 -17.41 6.39
C GLN A 180 27.55 -17.70 7.74
N ASP A 181 27.32 -16.85 8.74
CA ASP A 181 27.88 -17.00 10.09
C ASP A 181 27.45 -18.32 10.76
N TYR A 182 26.20 -18.74 10.54
CA TYR A 182 25.70 -20.00 11.06
C TYR A 182 26.38 -21.19 10.37
N MET A 183 26.57 -21.14 9.06
CA MET A 183 27.30 -22.18 8.32
C MET A 183 28.76 -22.31 8.75
N GLU A 184 29.45 -21.19 8.97
CA GLU A 184 30.83 -21.17 9.44
C GLU A 184 30.98 -21.70 10.87
N LEU A 185 30.03 -21.36 11.75
CA LEU A 185 29.98 -21.91 13.11
C LEU A 185 29.79 -23.42 13.08
N GLN A 186 28.81 -23.92 12.33
CA GLN A 186 28.55 -25.37 12.22
C GLN A 186 29.76 -26.12 11.64
N ALA A 187 30.37 -25.58 10.58
CA ALA A 187 31.59 -26.16 10.01
C ALA A 187 32.74 -26.23 11.03
N SER A 188 32.89 -25.18 11.86
CA SER A 188 33.93 -25.13 12.89
C SER A 188 33.68 -26.14 14.02
N ILE A 189 32.43 -26.31 14.45
CA ILE A 189 32.03 -27.33 15.44
C ILE A 189 32.32 -28.73 14.92
N ILE A 190 31.92 -29.04 13.68
CA ILE A 190 32.15 -30.36 13.06
C ILE A 190 33.64 -30.63 12.93
N ARG A 191 34.43 -29.66 12.46
CA ARG A 191 35.91 -29.78 12.38
C ARG A 191 36.51 -30.04 13.76
N GLY A 192 36.06 -29.33 14.80
CA GLY A 192 36.49 -29.53 16.17
C GLY A 192 36.18 -30.94 16.69
N ALA A 193 34.95 -31.42 16.47
CA ALA A 193 34.53 -32.76 16.88
C ALA A 193 35.33 -33.86 16.15
N LEU A 194 35.49 -33.74 14.83
CA LEU A 194 36.25 -34.71 14.04
C LEU A 194 37.72 -34.73 14.43
N SER A 195 38.32 -33.56 14.68
CA SER A 195 39.71 -33.45 15.15
C SER A 195 39.90 -34.06 16.54
N ALA A 196 38.87 -34.08 17.39
CA ALA A 196 38.94 -34.71 18.71
C ALA A 196 38.89 -36.25 18.61
N VAL A 197 38.16 -36.79 17.63
CA VAL A 197 38.03 -38.24 17.41
C VAL A 197 39.24 -38.83 16.67
N THR A 198 39.96 -38.03 15.89
CA THR A 198 41.16 -38.48 15.14
C THR A 198 42.47 -38.37 15.92
N LYS A 199 42.45 -37.99 17.20
CA LYS A 199 43.62 -37.96 18.09
C LYS A 199 43.65 -39.12 19.07
#